data_AF-A0A563VN93-F1
#
_entry.id   AF-A0A563VN93-F1
#
_cell.length_a   1.000
_cell.length_b   1.000
_cell.length_c   1.000
_cell.angle_alpha   90.00
_cell.angle_beta   90.00
_cell.angle_gamma   90.00
#
_symmetry.space_group_name_H-M   'P 1'
#
loop_
_entity.id
_entity.type
_entity.pdbx_description
1 polymer ?
#
loop_
_entity_poly.entity_id
_entity_poly.type
_entity_poly.pdbx_seq_one_letter_code
_entity_poly.pdbx_strand_id
1 'polypeptide(L)' 'MGRPGGNPDFGTKYRFDYGRDEPLSEQVKVLMHPNMKHQLKNLASENKCTVPDVIREAIDRYLASLQTENAS' A
#
# COMPACT_ATOMS: atom_id res chain seq x y z
N MET A 1 1.75 -29.59 5.85
CA MET A 1 1.42 -30.22 4.54
C MET A 1 0.18 -29.53 3.98
N GLY A 2 0.29 -28.93 2.79
CA GLY A 2 -0.85 -28.27 2.13
C GLY A 2 -1.94 -29.28 1.79
N ARG A 3 -3.21 -28.89 1.93
CA ARG A 3 -4.36 -29.78 1.70
C ARG A 3 -4.37 -30.28 0.25
N PRO A 4 -4.56 -31.59 -0.01
CA PRO A 4 -4.60 -32.13 -1.36
C PRO A 4 -5.90 -31.65 -2.04
N GLY A 5 -5.79 -30.70 -2.95
CA GLY A 5 -6.94 -30.14 -3.69
C GLY A 5 -6.98 -28.61 -3.81
N GLY A 6 -6.08 -27.88 -3.14
CA GLY A 6 -5.93 -26.44 -3.38
C GLY A 6 -5.18 -26.18 -4.68
N ASN A 7 -5.73 -25.35 -5.57
CA ASN A 7 -5.02 -24.94 -6.78
C ASN A 7 -3.71 -24.23 -6.39
N PRO A 8 -2.53 -24.80 -6.68
CA PRO A 8 -1.24 -24.23 -6.29
C PRO A 8 -0.97 -22.87 -6.95
N ASP A 9 -1.68 -22.55 -8.04
CA ASP A 9 -1.55 -21.29 -8.77
C ASP A 9 -2.30 -20.10 -8.14
N PHE A 10 -3.14 -20.33 -7.12
CA PHE A 10 -4.01 -19.27 -6.59
C PHE A 10 -3.22 -18.11 -5.95
N GLY A 11 -2.07 -18.41 -5.36
CA GLY A 11 -1.20 -17.39 -4.74
C GLY A 11 -0.24 -16.69 -5.70
N THR A 12 0.05 -17.28 -6.87
CA THR A 12 1.07 -16.79 -7.81
C THR A 12 0.49 -15.96 -8.95
N LYS A 13 -0.72 -16.28 -9.45
CA LYS A 13 -1.33 -15.58 -10.60
C LYS A 13 -1.85 -14.17 -10.29
N TYR A 14 -2.09 -13.85 -9.03
CA TYR A 14 -2.65 -12.55 -8.60
C TYR A 14 -1.67 -11.72 -7.78
N ARG A 15 -0.39 -12.08 -7.77
CA ARG A 15 0.63 -11.28 -7.10
C ARG A 15 0.90 -10.06 -7.97
N PHE A 16 0.28 -8.94 -7.62
CA PHE A 16 0.58 -7.66 -8.24
C PHE A 16 2.00 -7.24 -7.86
N ASP A 17 2.95 -7.55 -8.73
CA ASP A 17 4.36 -7.24 -8.55
C ASP A 17 4.63 -5.83 -9.09
N TYR A 18 4.38 -4.82 -8.26
CA TYR A 18 4.71 -3.42 -8.57
C TYR A 18 6.20 -3.11 -8.37
N GLY A 19 7.08 -4.12 -8.31
CA GLY A 19 8.54 -3.94 -8.29
C GLY A 19 9.08 -3.32 -7.01
N ARG A 20 8.68 -3.82 -5.82
CA ARG A 20 9.31 -3.37 -4.57
C ARG A 20 10.62 -4.12 -4.30
N ASP A 21 11.67 -3.35 -4.02
CA ASP A 21 13.00 -3.86 -3.70
C ASP A 21 13.07 -4.53 -2.32
N GLU A 22 12.30 -4.04 -1.34
CA GLU A 22 12.32 -4.56 0.04
C GLU A 22 10.98 -5.17 0.48
N PRO A 23 11.01 -6.31 1.18
CA PRO A 23 9.81 -6.93 1.73
C PRO A 23 9.26 -6.13 2.91
N LEU A 24 7.94 -5.87 2.90
CA LEU A 24 7.28 -5.26 4.06
C LEU A 24 7.19 -6.27 5.22
N SER A 25 7.72 -5.89 6.38
CA SER A 25 7.71 -6.70 7.61
C SER A 25 6.47 -6.45 8.49
N GLU A 26 5.87 -5.26 8.42
CA GLU A 26 4.84 -4.81 9.35
C GLU A 26 3.55 -4.36 8.65
N GLN A 27 2.40 -4.65 9.28
CA GLN A 27 1.07 -4.29 8.77
C GLN A 27 0.41 -3.25 9.68
N VAL A 28 -0.05 -2.16 9.07
CA VAL A 28 -0.92 -1.17 9.72
C VAL A 28 -2.38 -1.39 9.31
N LYS A 29 -3.30 -1.36 10.28
CA LYS A 29 -4.75 -1.44 10.06
C LYS A 29 -5.42 -0.14 10.51
N VAL A 30 -6.27 0.42 9.67
CA VAL A 30 -6.95 1.70 9.93
C VAL A 30 -8.43 1.59 9.58
N LEU A 31 -9.29 2.15 10.43
CA LEU A 31 -10.69 2.41 10.10
C LEU A 31 -10.81 3.80 9.48
N MET A 32 -11.48 3.88 8.33
CA MET A 32 -11.64 5.14 7.59
C MET A 32 -13.00 5.18 6.91
N HIS A 33 -13.42 6.38 6.51
CA HIS A 33 -14.67 6.55 5.79
C HIS A 33 -14.63 5.82 4.43
N PRO A 34 -15.72 5.12 4.02
CA PRO A 34 -15.74 4.36 2.77
C PRO A 34 -15.34 5.18 1.55
N ASN A 35 -15.83 6.42 1.44
CA ASN A 35 -15.51 7.31 0.33
C ASN A 35 -14.01 7.60 0.21
N MET A 36 -13.31 7.76 1.33
CA MET A 36 -11.86 7.98 1.33
C MET A 36 -11.11 6.74 0.81
N LYS A 37 -11.56 5.54 1.19
CA LYS A 37 -11.01 4.29 0.65
C LYS A 37 -11.20 4.19 -0.87
N HIS A 38 -12.36 4.62 -1.38
CA HIS A 38 -12.61 4.67 -2.82
C HIS A 38 -11.67 5.65 -3.54
N GLN A 39 -11.50 6.85 -2.99
CA GLN A 39 -10.57 7.84 -3.53
C GLN A 39 -9.13 7.33 -3.58
N LEU A 40 -8.66 6.71 -2.48
CA LEU A 40 -7.31 6.11 -2.43
C LEU A 40 -7.11 5.01 -3.47
N LYS A 41 -8.12 4.17 -3.70
CA LYS A 41 -8.06 3.13 -4.74
C LYS A 41 -7.97 3.72 -6.14
N ASN A 42 -8.74 4.78 -6.42
CA ASN A 42 -8.71 5.44 -7.72
C ASN A 42 -7.32 6.06 -7.98
N LEU A 43 -6.78 6.79 -7.01
CA LEU A 43 -5.44 7.37 -7.07
C LEU A 43 -4.36 6.30 -7.29
N ALA A 44 -4.44 5.19 -6.55
CA ALA A 44 -3.50 4.08 -6.70
C ALA A 44 -3.56 3.48 -8.12
N SER A 45 -4.77 3.32 -8.68
CA SER A 45 -4.97 2.82 -10.04
C SER A 45 -4.43 3.77 -11.10
N GLU A 46 -4.66 5.08 -10.96
CA GLU A 46 -4.17 6.11 -11.88
C GLU A 46 -2.64 6.16 -11.91
N ASN A 47 -2.02 6.07 -10.74
CA ASN A 47 -0.56 6.11 -10.59
C ASN A 47 0.12 4.75 -10.75
N LYS A 48 -0.65 3.70 -11.09
CA LYS A 48 -0.18 2.30 -11.23
C LYS A 48 0.61 1.81 -10.00
N CYS A 49 0.15 2.17 -8.80
CA CYS A 49 0.75 1.77 -7.53
C CYS A 49 -0.29 1.14 -6.60
N THR A 50 0.11 0.77 -5.38
CA THR A 50 -0.83 0.25 -4.38
C THR A 50 -1.32 1.34 -3.43
N VAL A 51 -2.50 1.13 -2.82
CA VAL A 51 -3.01 2.05 -1.78
C VAL A 51 -1.98 2.29 -0.65
N PRO A 52 -1.27 1.26 -0.14
CA PRO A 52 -0.16 1.48 0.80
C PRO A 52 0.95 2.40 0.29
N ASP A 53 1.27 2.39 -1.02
CA ASP A 53 2.29 3.29 -1.57
C ASP A 53 1.84 4.75 -1.53
N VAL A 54 0.59 5.00 -1.94
CA VAL A 54 -0.02 6.35 -1.85
C VAL A 54 0.00 6.87 -0.41
N ILE A 55 -0.34 6.01 0.55
CA ILE A 55 -0.34 6.37 1.97
C ILE A 55 1.09 6.67 2.46
N ARG A 56 2.07 5.84 2.08
CA ARG A 56 3.47 6.04 2.46
C ARG A 56 4.00 7.37 1.95
N GLU A 57 3.79 7.65 0.67
CA GLU A 57 4.22 8.91 0.05
C GLU A 57 3.56 10.14 0.70
N ALA A 58 2.28 10.05 1.05
CA ALA A 58 1.58 11.11 1.77
C ALA A 58 2.16 11.33 3.18
N ILE A 59 2.48 10.25 3.90
CA ILE A 59 3.12 10.33 5.22
C ILE A 59 4.52 10.94 5.11
N ASP A 60 5.34 10.51 4.15
CA ASP A 60 6.70 11.03 3.95
C ASP A 60 6.68 12.54 3.67
N ARG A 61 5.75 12.99 2.80
CA ARG A 61 5.56 14.43 2.52
C ARG A 61 5.13 15.20 3.75
N TYR A 62 4.21 14.65 4.56
CA TYR A 62 3.74 15.29 5.79
C TYR A 62 4.85 15.38 6.84
N LEU A 63 5.67 14.34 7.00
CA LEU A 63 6.82 14.37 7.90
C LEU A 63 7.88 15.38 7.44
N ALA A 64 8.13 15.47 6.13
CA ALA A 64 9.05 16.45 5.56
C ALA A 64 8.56 17.90 5.77
N SER A 65 7.25 18.17 5.64
CA SER A 65 6.71 19.51 5.91
C SER A 65 6.87 19.90 7.37
N LEU A 66 6.63 18.98 8.31
CA LEU A 66 6.83 19.23 9.74
C LEU A 66 8.28 19.54 10.09
N GLN A 67 9.25 18.85 9.48
CA GLN A 67 10.66 19.14 9.73
C GLN A 67 11.07 20.52 9.22
N THR A 68 10.50 20.94 8.08
CA THR A 68 10.76 22.26 7.48
C THR A 68 10.20 23.39 8.35
N GLU A 69 9.00 23.21 8.93
CA GLU A 69 8.38 24.16 9.84
C GLU A 69 9.12 24.29 11.18
N ASN A 70 9.68 23.20 11.70
CA ASN A 70 10.44 23.22 12.95
C ASN A 70 11.89 23.73 12.79
N ALA A 71 12.40 23.79 11.55
CA ALA A 71 13.74 24.30 11.23
C ALA A 71 13.76 25.79 10.82
N SER A 72 12.59 26.43 10.74
CA SER A 72 12.41 27.86 10.42
C SER A 72 12.18 28.69 11.69
#